data_AF-A0A2E9JKD0-F1
#
_entry.id   AF-A0A2E9JKD0-F1
#
_cell.length_a   1.000
_cell.length_b   1.000
_cell.length_c   1.000
_cell.angle_alpha   90.00
_cell.angle_beta   90.00
_cell.angle_gamma   90.00
#
_symmetry.space_group_name_H-M   'P 1'
#
loop_
_entity.id
_entity.type
_entity.pdbx_description
1 polymer ?
#
loop_
_entity_poly.entity_id
_entity_poly.type
_entity_poly.pdbx_seq_one_letter_code
_entity_poly.pdbx_strand_id
1 'polypeptide(L)' 'MKAITPTNYGSVDDLKLEEVASLVPKAEEVLIGGHASAINNYELAVLQGKVLVSVTEATAGET' A
#
# COMPACT_ATOMS: atom_id res chain seq x y z
N MET A 1 6.20 15.68 -3.78
CA MET A 1 5.43 14.91 -4.80
C MET A 1 4.10 14.58 -4.17
N LYS A 2 3.01 14.48 -4.94
CA LYS A 2 1.69 14.27 -4.36
C LYS A 2 1.36 12.79 -4.20
N ALA A 3 0.78 12.41 -3.07
CA ALA A 3 0.34 11.05 -2.79
C ALA A 3 -0.92 11.03 -1.92
N ILE A 4 -1.66 9.92 -1.94
CA ILE A 4 -2.74 9.63 -0.99
C ILE A 4 -2.17 8.66 0.04
N THR A 5 -2.06 9.09 1.29
CA THR A 5 -1.37 8.35 2.37
C THR A 5 -2.31 8.16 3.57
N PRO A 6 -3.24 7.17 3.53
CA PRO A 6 -4.07 6.89 4.68
C PRO A 6 -3.20 6.40 5.84
N THR A 7 -3.22 7.13 6.97
CA THR A 7 -2.50 6.76 8.19
C THR A 7 -3.38 5.96 9.16
N ASN A 8 -4.67 5.88 8.89
CA ASN A 8 -5.67 5.14 9.67
C ASN A 8 -6.61 4.41 8.71
N TYR A 9 -7.16 3.28 9.14
CA TYR A 9 -8.29 2.67 8.45
C TYR A 9 -9.54 3.54 8.60
N GLY A 10 -10.39 3.59 7.58
CA GLY A 10 -11.53 4.50 7.61
C GLY A 10 -12.34 4.59 6.32
N SER A 11 -12.97 5.74 6.13
CA SER A 11 -13.78 6.02 4.94
C SER A 11 -12.90 6.49 3.78
N VAL A 12 -13.40 6.28 2.55
CA VAL A 12 -12.82 6.90 1.36
C VAL A 12 -12.90 8.43 1.40
N ASP A 13 -13.85 8.98 2.16
CA ASP A 13 -14.02 10.43 2.34
C ASP A 13 -12.89 11.06 3.16
N ASP A 14 -12.15 10.25 3.93
CA ASP A 14 -11.02 10.71 4.75
C ASP A 14 -9.72 10.82 3.93
N LEU A 15 -9.71 10.32 2.69
CA LEU A 15 -8.53 10.33 1.83
C LEU A 15 -8.19 11.76 1.38
N LYS A 16 -6.92 12.11 1.50
CA LYS A 16 -6.39 13.41 1.10
C LYS A 16 -5.22 13.24 0.16
N LEU A 17 -5.13 14.14 -0.80
CA LEU A 17 -3.93 14.29 -1.62
C LEU A 17 -2.97 15.23 -0.92
N GLU A 18 -1.83 14.73 -0.51
CA GLU A 18 -0.86 15.44 0.32
C GLU A 18 0.50 15.54 -0.38
N GLU A 19 1.28 16.57 -0.04
CA GLU A 19 2.67 16.68 -0.48
C GLU A 19 3.56 15.81 0.41
N VAL A 20 4.29 14.88 -0.21
CA VAL A 20 5.27 14.01 0.43
C VAL A 20 6.67 14.24 -0.15
N ALA A 21 7.69 13.81 0.60
CA ALA A 21 9.07 13.87 0.14
C ALA A 21 9.26 13.09 -1.17
N SER A 22 10.19 13.56 -2.02
CA SER A 22 10.54 12.81 -3.22
C SER A 22 11.25 11.51 -2.87
N LEU A 23 10.91 10.43 -3.56
CA LEU A 23 11.57 9.14 -3.40
C LEU A 23 12.97 9.17 -4.04
N VAL A 24 13.94 8.52 -3.40
CA VAL A 24 15.30 8.32 -3.93
C VAL A 24 15.50 6.81 -4.12
N PRO A 25 15.58 6.30 -5.36
CA PRO A 25 15.73 4.87 -5.59
C PRO A 25 17.12 4.37 -5.18
N LYS A 26 17.19 3.14 -4.69
CA LYS A 26 18.45 2.41 -4.48
C LYS A 26 19.00 1.88 -5.82
N ALA A 27 20.19 1.26 -5.77
CA ALA A 27 20.92 0.79 -6.96
C ALA A 27 20.08 -0.11 -7.90
N GLU A 28 19.25 -0.99 -7.33
CA GLU A 28 18.43 -1.95 -8.09
C GLU A 28 16.94 -1.55 -8.17
N GLU A 29 16.63 -0.28 -7.90
CA GLU A 29 15.26 0.24 -7.93
C GLU A 29 15.12 1.29 -9.04
N VAL A 30 13.90 1.41 -9.59
CA VAL A 30 13.58 2.42 -10.61
C VAL A 30 12.52 3.36 -10.07
N LEU A 31 12.78 4.67 -10.15
CA LEU A 31 11.77 5.68 -9.88
C LEU A 31 10.92 5.91 -11.13
N ILE A 32 9.63 5.63 -11.02
CA ILE A 32 8.66 5.81 -12.11
C ILE A 32 7.84 7.09 -11.91
N GLY A 33 7.68 7.88 -12.97
CA GLY A 33 6.75 9.00 -13.01
C GLY A 33 5.32 8.50 -13.27
N GLY A 34 4.54 8.32 -12.21
CA GLY A 34 3.15 7.87 -12.32
C GLY A 34 2.29 8.86 -13.10
N HIS A 35 1.67 8.41 -14.20
CA HIS A 35 0.69 9.19 -14.96
C HIS A 35 -0.75 8.89 -14.51
N ALA A 36 -1.04 7.62 -14.26
CA ALA A 36 -2.30 7.12 -13.76
C ALA A 36 -2.08 5.83 -12.97
N SER A 37 -3.02 5.48 -12.10
CA SER A 37 -3.09 4.18 -11.42
C SER A 37 -4.50 3.63 -11.52
N ALA A 38 -4.62 2.30 -11.53
CA ALA A 38 -5.91 1.63 -11.46
C ALA A 38 -6.40 1.58 -10.01
N ILE A 39 -7.70 1.78 -9.82
CA ILE A 39 -8.37 1.50 -8.54
C ILE A 39 -9.04 0.13 -8.69
N ASN A 40 -8.78 -0.75 -7.74
CA ASN A 40 -9.37 -2.07 -7.65
C ASN A 40 -9.98 -2.29 -6.24
N ASN A 41 -10.68 -3.41 -6.06
CA ASN A 41 -11.40 -3.69 -4.81
C ASN A 41 -10.46 -3.89 -3.61
N TYR A 42 -9.20 -4.24 -3.85
CA TYR A 42 -8.22 -4.47 -2.80
C TYR A 42 -7.84 -3.18 -2.08
N GLU A 43 -7.76 -2.03 -2.77
CA GLU A 43 -7.47 -0.76 -2.10
C GLU A 43 -8.57 -0.39 -1.08
N LEU A 44 -9.84 -0.65 -1.41
CA LEU A 44 -10.94 -0.46 -0.47
C LEU A 44 -10.85 -1.42 0.72
N ALA A 45 -10.51 -2.69 0.46
CA ALA A 45 -10.33 -3.68 1.52
C ALA A 45 -9.20 -3.29 2.49
N VAL A 46 -8.08 -2.81 1.96
CA VAL A 46 -6.96 -2.29 2.74
C VAL A 46 -7.38 -1.07 3.54
N LEU A 47 -8.04 -0.08 2.92
CA LEU A 47 -8.49 1.13 3.61
C LEU A 47 -9.46 0.83 4.77
N GLN A 48 -10.30 -0.20 4.62
CA GLN A 48 -11.24 -0.63 5.66
C GLN A 48 -10.64 -1.61 6.69
N GLY A 49 -9.35 -1.94 6.58
CA GLY A 49 -8.69 -2.92 7.45
C GLY A 49 -9.20 -4.35 7.27
N LYS A 50 -9.83 -4.68 6.14
CA LYS A 50 -10.39 -6.00 5.80
C LYS A 50 -9.41 -6.82 4.96
N VAL A 51 -8.14 -6.83 5.34
CA VAL A 51 -7.11 -7.57 4.61
C VAL A 51 -7.11 -9.03 5.07
N LEU A 52 -7.16 -9.96 4.12
CA LEU A 52 -6.97 -11.38 4.42
C LEU A 52 -5.47 -11.63 4.66
N VAL A 53 -5.10 -11.93 5.89
CA VAL A 53 -3.75 -12.43 6.21
C VAL A 53 -3.86 -13.94 6.38
N SER A 54 -3.40 -14.71 5.39
CA SER A 54 -3.25 -16.15 5.57
C SER A 54 -2.07 -16.40 6.49
N VAL A 55 -2.30 -16.96 7.68
CA VAL A 55 -1.22 -17.49 8.50
C VAL A 55 -0.83 -18.84 7.91
N THR A 56 0.25 -18.87 7.15
CA THR A 56 0.92 -20.13 6.82
C THR A 56 1.86 -20.42 7.98
N GLU A 57 1.45 -21.30 8.90
CA GLU A 57 2.41 -21.90 9.82
C GLU A 57 3.43 -22.67 8.98
N ALA A 58 4.68 -22.23 9.00
CA ALA A 58 5.77 -23.06 8.55
C ALA A 58 5.83 -24.24 9.53
N THR A 59 5.32 -25.40 9.13
CA THR A 59 5.61 -26.65 9.82
C THR A 59 7.11 -26.82 9.81
N ALA A 60 7.73 -26.52 10.97
CA ALA A 60 9.11 -26.88 11.22
C ALA A 60 9.19 -28.39 11.01
N GLY A 61 9.99 -28.80 10.01
CA GLY A 61 10.16 -30.20 9.66
C GLY A 61 10.50 -31.02 10.90
N GLU A 62 9.72 -32.07 11.12
CA GLU A 62 10.08 -33.14 12.04
C GLU A 62 11.39 -33.78 11.53
N THR A 63 12.35 -33.84 12.44
CA THR A 63 13.68 -34.46 12.34
C THR A 63 13.65 -35.94 12.02
#